data_AF-A0A9E4LU72-F1
#
_entry.id   AF-A0A9E4LU72-F1
#
_cell.length_a   1.000
_cell.length_b   1.000
_cell.length_c   1.000
_cell.angle_alpha   90.00
_cell.angle_beta   90.00
_cell.angle_gamma   90.00
#
_symmetry.space_group_name_H-M   'P 1'
#
loop_
_entity.id
_entity.type
_entity.pdbx_description
1 polymer ?
#
loop_
_entity_poly.entity_id
_entity_poly.type
_entity_poly.pdbx_seq_one_letter_code
_entity_poly.pdbx_strand_id
1 'polypeptide(L)'
;MVLVKGARVLRALVAVGVLGALVGAPSASGEGEPQPAASQESGSVRLYVLDCGYIFMVDEILEILSLAPDEVPSRDMAVPCYLIEHPRGTLVWDTGLPFAPDAENTLESQLAELGYAFGDITYVAMSHMHGDHAGNANAFKDSIWLAREAEREYAFSGETEGVGWGTPEIYSELENSETIVIEGGDDHDVFGDGRVVIVSTPGHTPGHQVLFVDLAETGPIVLSGDLYHTAPSYELRRVPTFNFDEAQTRASFEKLDAFMEETGAELWIEHDHAHHESLRKAPEYYR
;
A
#
# COMPACT_ATOMS: atom_id res chain seq x y z
N MET A 1 14.76 10.35 44.40
CA MET A 1 14.22 9.98 45.72
C MET A 1 12.79 10.50 45.85
N VAL A 2 11.81 9.72 45.42
CA VAL A 2 10.43 9.69 45.95
C VAL A 2 9.95 8.25 45.71
N LEU A 3 9.97 7.45 46.78
CA LEU A 3 9.19 6.22 46.87
C LEU A 3 7.72 6.60 47.11
N VAL A 4 6.78 5.75 46.72
CA VAL A 4 5.88 5.02 47.66
C VAL A 4 4.77 4.26 46.89
N LYS A 5 4.74 2.93 47.16
CA LYS A 5 3.62 1.95 47.18
C LYS A 5 2.87 1.69 45.85
N GLY A 6 2.73 0.47 45.34
CA GLY A 6 2.67 -0.83 45.99
C GLY A 6 1.21 -1.25 46.23
N ALA A 7 0.61 -1.97 45.27
CA ALA A 7 -0.57 -2.81 45.49
C ALA A 7 -0.52 -3.98 44.50
N ARG A 8 -0.67 -5.19 45.03
CA ARG A 8 -0.57 -6.48 44.34
C ARG A 8 -1.86 -7.25 44.63
N VAL A 9 -2.32 -7.99 43.60
CA VAL A 9 -3.08 -9.25 43.66
C VAL A 9 -4.60 -9.16 43.81
N LEU A 10 -5.33 -9.65 42.79
CA LEU A 10 -6.15 -10.86 42.96
C LEU A 10 -6.40 -11.56 41.61
N ARG A 11 -5.85 -12.77 41.46
CA ARG A 11 -6.22 -13.75 40.43
C ARG A 11 -7.46 -14.49 40.91
N ALA A 12 -8.51 -14.58 40.09
CA ALA A 12 -9.61 -15.51 40.32
C ALA A 12 -9.39 -16.79 39.50
N LEU A 13 -9.22 -17.89 40.21
CA LEU A 13 -9.30 -19.27 39.71
C LEU A 13 -10.78 -19.69 39.70
N VAL A 14 -11.26 -20.30 38.61
CA VAL A 14 -12.46 -21.12 38.61
C VAL A 14 -12.14 -22.49 38.00
N ALA A 15 -12.31 -23.51 38.84
CA ALA A 15 -12.32 -24.95 38.60
C ALA A 15 -13.51 -25.44 39.46
N VAL A 16 -14.35 -26.43 39.19
CA VAL A 16 -14.47 -27.55 38.24
C VAL A 16 -15.92 -28.01 38.38
N GLY A 17 -16.49 -28.66 37.36
CA GLY A 17 -17.77 -29.36 37.51
C GLY A 17 -18.07 -30.33 36.38
N VAL A 18 -17.52 -31.53 36.46
CA VAL A 18 -17.89 -32.70 35.65
C VAL A 18 -19.20 -33.29 36.19
N LEU A 19 -20.20 -33.50 35.32
CA LEU A 19 -21.25 -34.49 35.54
C LEU A 19 -21.59 -35.13 34.19
N GLY A 20 -21.34 -36.44 34.07
CA GLY A 20 -21.77 -37.24 32.93
C GLY A 20 -23.09 -37.94 33.21
N ALA A 21 -23.90 -38.16 32.17
CA ALA A 21 -24.73 -39.36 31.98
C ALA A 21 -25.36 -39.41 30.57
N LEU A 22 -24.99 -40.47 29.85
CA LEU A 22 -25.84 -41.37 29.05
C LEU A 22 -26.68 -40.85 27.87
N VAL A 23 -26.12 -41.12 26.68
CA VAL A 23 -26.66 -41.91 25.55
C VAL A 23 -28.13 -41.69 25.16
N GLY A 24 -28.31 -41.01 24.03
CA GLY A 24 -29.42 -41.20 23.10
C GLY A 24 -28.93 -40.89 21.69
N ALA A 25 -28.75 -41.91 20.86
CA ALA A 25 -28.40 -41.74 19.45
C ALA A 25 -29.66 -41.43 18.63
N PRO A 26 -29.69 -40.36 17.82
CA PRO A 26 -30.62 -40.24 16.72
C PRO A 26 -29.96 -40.73 15.41
N SER A 27 -30.77 -41.46 14.66
CA SER A 27 -30.51 -42.11 13.39
C SER A 27 -29.81 -41.24 12.35
N ALA A 28 -28.83 -41.83 11.67
CA ALA A 28 -28.23 -41.31 10.45
C ALA A 28 -29.27 -41.22 9.33
N SER A 29 -29.42 -40.02 8.77
CA SER A 29 -30.12 -39.78 7.51
C SER A 29 -29.34 -38.77 6.69
N GLY A 30 -28.86 -39.22 5.53
CA GLY A 30 -28.50 -38.39 4.38
C GLY A 30 -27.26 -37.52 4.54
N GLU A 31 -26.08 -38.06 4.23
CA GLU A 31 -24.98 -37.25 3.71
C GLU A 31 -25.41 -36.74 2.33
N GLY A 32 -25.90 -35.51 2.27
CA GLY A 32 -25.98 -34.76 1.03
C GLY A 32 -24.58 -34.37 0.62
N GLU A 33 -24.17 -34.73 -0.60
CA GLU A 33 -22.93 -34.23 -1.21
C GLU A 33 -22.82 -32.72 -1.03
N PRO A 34 -21.62 -32.18 -0.70
CA PRO A 34 -21.42 -30.74 -0.74
C PRO A 34 -21.69 -30.27 -2.16
N GLN A 35 -22.78 -29.52 -2.32
CA GLN A 35 -23.09 -28.84 -3.56
C GLN A 35 -21.89 -27.93 -3.88
N PRO A 36 -21.30 -28.02 -5.09
CA PRO A 36 -20.19 -27.15 -5.45
C PRO A 36 -20.63 -25.71 -5.24
N ALA A 37 -19.78 -24.94 -4.56
CA ALA A 37 -19.97 -23.51 -4.36
C ALA A 37 -20.38 -22.90 -5.70
N ALA A 38 -21.47 -22.13 -5.67
CA ALA A 38 -21.92 -21.37 -6.83
C ALA A 38 -20.72 -20.64 -7.43
N SER A 39 -20.51 -20.84 -8.72
CA SER A 39 -19.55 -20.09 -9.53
C SER A 39 -19.66 -18.60 -9.21
N GLN A 40 -18.61 -18.04 -8.60
CA GLN A 40 -18.44 -16.61 -8.41
C GLN A 40 -18.31 -15.98 -9.81
N GLU A 41 -19.44 -15.57 -10.38
CA GLU A 41 -19.47 -14.82 -11.63
C GLU A 41 -19.10 -13.35 -11.36
N SER A 42 -18.00 -12.93 -11.98
CA SER A 42 -17.71 -11.59 -12.53
C SER A 42 -17.95 -10.35 -11.65
N GLY A 43 -17.15 -10.14 -10.61
CA GLY A 43 -16.82 -8.76 -10.25
C GLY A 43 -15.73 -8.23 -11.20
N SER A 44 -15.87 -7.00 -11.72
CA SER A 44 -14.75 -6.29 -12.34
C SER A 44 -13.87 -5.70 -11.24
N VAL A 45 -12.57 -5.57 -11.48
CA VAL A 45 -11.66 -4.84 -10.58
C VAL A 45 -12.13 -3.40 -10.49
N ARG A 46 -12.07 -2.82 -9.29
CA ARG A 46 -12.29 -1.37 -9.09
C ARG A 46 -11.08 -0.75 -8.43
N LEU A 47 -10.74 0.46 -8.85
CA LEU A 47 -9.70 1.28 -8.27
C LEU A 47 -10.33 2.57 -7.73
N TYR A 48 -10.15 2.82 -6.43
CA TYR A 48 -10.56 4.03 -5.74
C TYR A 48 -9.32 4.88 -5.45
N VAL A 49 -9.39 6.18 -5.74
CA VAL A 49 -8.35 7.14 -5.40
C VAL A 49 -8.76 7.84 -4.10
N LEU A 50 -7.92 7.71 -3.07
CA LEU A 50 -8.10 8.29 -1.75
C LEU A 50 -7.15 9.49 -1.63
N ASP A 51 -7.64 10.62 -1.15
CA ASP A 51 -6.84 11.83 -0.96
C ASP A 51 -6.15 11.76 0.42
N CYS A 52 -4.87 11.40 0.42
CA CYS A 52 -4.08 11.29 1.64
C CYS A 52 -3.17 12.52 1.86
N GLY A 53 -3.48 13.63 1.21
CA GLY A 53 -2.88 14.93 1.46
C GLY A 53 -1.96 15.46 0.38
N TYR A 54 -1.22 16.50 0.75
CA TYR A 54 -0.28 17.19 -0.13
C TYR A 54 1.03 17.52 0.60
N ILE A 55 2.12 17.45 -0.14
CA ILE A 55 3.43 17.99 0.26
C ILE A 55 3.67 19.26 -0.55
N PHE A 56 4.02 20.35 0.14
CA PHE A 56 4.40 21.58 -0.54
C PHE A 56 5.91 21.57 -0.86
N MET A 57 6.27 21.56 -2.13
CA MET A 57 7.64 21.65 -2.65
C MET A 57 8.24 23.04 -2.39
N VAL A 58 8.88 23.18 -1.24
CA VAL A 58 9.85 24.28 -1.02
C VAL A 58 11.04 24.14 -1.96
N ASP A 59 11.87 25.18 -2.08
CA ASP A 59 13.00 25.17 -3.01
C ASP A 59 13.99 24.03 -2.70
N GLU A 60 14.18 23.70 -1.42
CA GLU A 60 15.01 22.57 -1.00
C GLU A 60 14.45 21.22 -1.49
N ILE A 61 13.13 21.06 -1.59
CA ILE A 61 12.52 19.84 -2.15
C ILE A 61 12.74 19.77 -3.66
N LEU A 62 12.62 20.90 -4.37
CA LEU A 62 12.93 20.93 -5.81
C LEU A 62 14.39 20.55 -6.09
N GLU A 63 15.33 21.07 -5.30
CA GLU A 63 16.75 20.76 -5.45
C GLU A 63 17.02 19.26 -5.31
N ILE A 64 16.45 18.60 -4.29
CA ILE A 64 16.66 17.16 -4.10
C ILE A 64 15.92 16.32 -5.13
N LEU A 65 14.83 16.82 -5.73
CA LEU A 65 14.17 16.19 -6.87
C LEU A 65 14.90 16.42 -8.20
N SER A 66 16.00 17.19 -8.18
CA SER A 66 16.73 17.63 -9.37
C SER A 66 15.86 18.41 -10.35
N LEU A 67 14.99 19.29 -9.83
CA LEU A 67 14.08 20.14 -10.58
C LEU A 67 14.35 21.63 -10.31
N ALA A 68 14.11 22.46 -11.32
CA ALA A 68 14.12 23.91 -11.18
C ALA A 68 12.70 24.46 -10.94
N PRO A 69 12.56 25.60 -10.22
CA PRO A 69 11.27 26.25 -9.97
C PRO A 69 10.39 26.51 -11.20
N ASP A 70 10.98 26.75 -12.37
CA ASP A 70 10.28 27.02 -13.62
C ASP A 70 9.98 25.76 -14.45
N GLU A 71 10.49 24.59 -14.03
CA GLU A 71 10.17 23.29 -14.63
C GLU A 71 8.87 22.70 -14.05
N VAL A 72 8.45 23.10 -12.83
CA VAL A 72 7.27 22.54 -12.18
C VAL A 72 6.01 23.40 -12.37
N PRO A 73 4.88 22.82 -12.80
CA PRO A 73 3.64 23.57 -13.01
C PRO A 73 2.89 23.88 -11.70
N SER A 74 3.14 23.10 -10.65
CA SER A 74 2.60 23.28 -9.30
C SER A 74 3.72 23.13 -8.27
N ARG A 75 3.55 23.77 -7.11
CA ARG A 75 4.39 23.50 -5.93
C ARG A 75 3.77 22.45 -5.00
N ASP A 76 2.52 22.08 -5.21
CA ASP A 76 1.89 21.00 -4.46
C ASP A 76 2.24 19.66 -5.13
N MET A 77 2.61 18.67 -4.33
CA MET A 77 2.69 17.26 -4.68
C MET A 77 1.53 16.54 -4.01
N ALA A 78 0.68 15.87 -4.79
CA ALA A 78 -0.38 15.05 -4.24
C ALA A 78 0.19 13.84 -3.52
N VAL A 79 -0.43 13.37 -2.45
CA VAL A 79 -0.07 12.11 -1.79
C VAL A 79 -1.31 11.22 -1.81
N PRO A 80 -1.57 10.49 -2.92
CA PRO A 80 -2.70 9.59 -2.99
C PRO A 80 -2.47 8.33 -2.15
N CYS A 81 -3.56 7.72 -1.72
CA CYS A 81 -3.59 6.28 -1.45
C CYS A 81 -4.58 5.63 -2.41
N TYR A 82 -4.47 4.32 -2.61
CA TYR A 82 -5.38 3.60 -3.49
C TYR A 82 -5.98 2.38 -2.81
N LEU A 83 -7.28 2.18 -3.01
CA LEU A 83 -7.95 0.92 -2.69
C LEU A 83 -8.29 0.21 -4.01
N ILE A 84 -7.81 -1.02 -4.14
CA ILE A 84 -8.16 -1.92 -5.23
C ILE A 84 -9.13 -2.96 -4.67
N GLU A 85 -10.37 -2.92 -5.15
CA GLU A 85 -11.39 -3.92 -4.85
C GLU A 85 -11.38 -4.97 -5.96
N HIS A 86 -10.92 -6.17 -5.62
CA HIS A 86 -10.87 -7.32 -6.50
C HIS A 86 -11.92 -8.37 -6.05
N PRO A 87 -12.51 -9.17 -6.95
CA PRO A 87 -13.41 -10.27 -6.56
C PRO A 87 -12.83 -11.30 -5.58
N ARG A 88 -11.50 -11.30 -5.41
CA ARG A 88 -10.75 -12.23 -4.54
C ARG A 88 -10.22 -11.59 -3.25
N GLY A 89 -10.47 -10.30 -3.03
CA GLY A 89 -9.99 -9.57 -1.86
C GLY A 89 -9.72 -8.10 -2.16
N THR A 90 -9.22 -7.39 -1.17
CA THR A 90 -8.85 -5.97 -1.30
C THR A 90 -7.36 -5.78 -1.16
N LEU A 91 -6.83 -4.79 -1.89
CA LEU A 91 -5.47 -4.31 -1.71
C LEU A 91 -5.52 -2.81 -1.42
N VAL A 92 -4.90 -2.38 -0.34
CA VAL A 92 -4.50 -0.97 -0.20
C VAL A 92 -3.07 -0.82 -0.70
N TRP A 93 -2.88 0.13 -1.62
CA TRP A 93 -1.59 0.50 -2.20
C TRP A 93 -1.21 1.91 -1.75
N ASP A 94 -0.08 1.99 -1.06
CA ASP A 94 0.37 3.15 -0.29
C ASP A 94 -0.65 3.61 0.76
N THR A 95 -0.14 4.27 1.79
CA THR A 95 -0.88 4.61 3.01
C THR A 95 -0.74 6.07 3.41
N GLY A 96 -0.15 6.89 2.53
CA GLY A 96 -0.15 8.34 2.63
C GLY A 96 0.70 8.90 3.76
N LEU A 97 0.45 10.16 4.10
CA LEU A 97 1.17 10.89 5.15
C LEU A 97 0.89 10.33 6.57
N PRO A 98 1.84 10.46 7.52
CA PRO A 98 1.68 9.96 8.89
C PRO A 98 0.77 10.84 9.76
N PHE A 99 0.23 11.90 9.17
CA PHE A 99 -0.75 12.78 9.77
C PHE A 99 -1.83 13.07 8.73
N ALA A 100 -3.08 13.19 9.18
CA ALA A 100 -4.14 13.66 8.31
C ALA A 100 -4.02 15.18 8.14
N PRO A 101 -3.95 15.70 6.89
CA PRO A 101 -3.94 17.15 6.66
C PRO A 101 -5.26 17.80 7.08
N ASP A 102 -6.36 17.04 6.98
CA ASP A 102 -7.68 17.38 7.49
C ASP A 102 -8.17 16.26 8.41
N ALA A 103 -8.53 16.63 9.64
CA ALA A 103 -9.00 15.69 10.65
C ALA A 103 -10.33 15.02 10.26
N GLU A 104 -11.09 15.60 9.32
CA GLU A 104 -12.33 15.01 8.81
C GLU A 104 -12.13 14.19 7.53
N ASN A 105 -10.96 14.26 6.87
CA ASN A 105 -10.65 13.53 5.64
C ASN A 105 -9.42 12.61 5.83
N THR A 106 -9.46 11.76 6.85
CA THR A 106 -8.42 10.76 7.10
C THR A 106 -8.56 9.55 6.16
N LEU A 107 -7.48 8.78 5.96
CA LEU A 107 -7.55 7.50 5.26
C LEU A 107 -8.61 6.56 5.89
N GLU A 108 -8.71 6.54 7.22
CA GLU A 108 -9.73 5.77 7.95
C GLU A 108 -11.15 6.21 7.57
N SER A 109 -11.41 7.52 7.51
CA SER A 109 -12.73 8.06 7.18
C SER A 109 -13.15 7.76 5.74
N GLN A 110 -12.21 7.84 4.79
CA GLN A 110 -12.47 7.55 3.38
C GLN A 110 -12.70 6.03 3.15
N LEU A 111 -11.92 5.17 3.81
CA LEU A 111 -12.18 3.72 3.79
C LEU A 111 -13.54 3.39 4.43
N ALA A 112 -13.89 4.04 5.53
CA ALA A 112 -15.18 3.84 6.19
C ALA A 112 -16.36 4.27 5.32
N GLU A 113 -16.22 5.34 4.53
CA GLU A 113 -17.23 5.76 3.55
C GLU A 113 -17.45 4.69 2.47
N LEU A 114 -16.40 3.96 2.09
CA LEU A 114 -16.46 2.81 1.18
C LEU A 114 -16.94 1.51 1.88
N GLY A 115 -17.13 1.53 3.19
CA GLY A 115 -17.62 0.41 3.98
C GLY A 115 -16.53 -0.53 4.50
N TYR A 116 -15.27 -0.08 4.55
CA TYR A 116 -14.13 -0.85 5.05
C TYR A 116 -13.55 -0.22 6.32
N ALA A 117 -13.23 -1.04 7.31
CA ALA A 117 -12.24 -0.70 8.34
C ALA A 117 -10.85 -1.18 7.90
N PHE A 118 -9.79 -0.66 8.52
CA PHE A 118 -8.41 -1.11 8.25
C PHE A 118 -8.25 -2.63 8.35
N GLY A 119 -8.83 -3.24 9.40
CA GLY A 119 -8.77 -4.69 9.62
C GLY A 119 -9.59 -5.54 8.64
N ASP A 120 -10.43 -4.92 7.79
CA ASP A 120 -11.17 -5.63 6.74
C ASP A 120 -10.33 -5.77 5.45
N ILE A 121 -9.20 -5.07 5.36
CA ILE A 121 -8.36 -5.07 4.16
C ILE A 121 -7.53 -6.35 4.09
N THR A 122 -7.60 -7.04 2.94
CA THR A 122 -6.92 -8.34 2.76
C THR A 122 -5.41 -8.16 2.67
N TYR A 123 -4.96 -7.30 1.75
CA TYR A 123 -3.56 -7.03 1.49
C TYR A 123 -3.26 -5.55 1.67
N VAL A 124 -2.08 -5.26 2.21
CA VAL A 124 -1.47 -3.94 2.16
C VAL A 124 -0.12 -4.05 1.46
N ALA A 125 0.19 -3.09 0.60
CA ALA A 125 1.50 -2.98 -0.02
C ALA A 125 1.84 -1.50 -0.17
N MET A 126 3.12 -1.20 -0.10
CA MET A 126 3.63 0.13 -0.38
C MET A 126 4.56 0.07 -1.58
N SER A 127 4.58 1.12 -2.40
CA SER A 127 5.59 1.33 -3.42
C SER A 127 7.00 1.27 -2.82
N HIS A 128 7.16 1.89 -1.64
CA HIS A 128 8.34 1.84 -0.79
C HIS A 128 8.04 2.40 0.62
N MET A 129 9.03 2.44 1.51
CA MET A 129 8.83 2.71 2.95
C MET A 129 9.14 4.15 3.38
N HIS A 130 9.10 5.13 2.46
CA HIS A 130 9.15 6.54 2.85
C HIS A 130 7.85 6.99 3.54
N GLY A 131 7.95 8.05 4.35
CA GLY A 131 6.95 8.45 5.32
C GLY A 131 5.60 8.88 4.72
N ASP A 132 5.61 9.38 3.50
CA ASP A 132 4.44 9.77 2.72
C ASP A 132 3.79 8.63 1.95
N HIS A 133 4.41 7.44 1.92
CA HIS A 133 3.83 6.21 1.38
C HIS A 133 3.47 5.21 2.49
N ALA A 134 4.19 5.24 3.60
CA ALA A 134 4.03 4.33 4.74
C ALA A 134 3.42 4.98 6.00
N GLY A 135 2.90 6.20 5.89
CA GLY A 135 2.50 7.00 7.06
C GLY A 135 1.40 6.40 7.92
N ASN A 136 0.49 5.62 7.33
CA ASN A 136 -0.55 4.90 8.07
C ASN A 136 -0.33 3.38 8.08
N ALA A 137 0.86 2.89 7.72
CA ALA A 137 1.16 1.47 7.57
C ALA A 137 0.83 0.64 8.83
N ASN A 138 1.12 1.17 10.03
CA ASN A 138 0.78 0.51 11.30
C ASN A 138 -0.72 0.20 11.47
N ALA A 139 -1.61 0.96 10.83
CA ALA A 139 -3.05 0.73 10.91
C ALA A 139 -3.47 -0.58 10.22
N PHE A 140 -2.66 -1.07 9.29
CA PHE A 140 -2.89 -2.29 8.50
C PHE A 140 -2.15 -3.52 9.04
N LYS A 141 -1.71 -3.52 10.30
CA LYS A 141 -0.96 -4.64 10.89
C LYS A 141 -1.70 -5.99 10.94
N ASP A 142 -3.02 -5.96 10.80
CA ASP A 142 -3.88 -7.14 10.74
C ASP A 142 -4.13 -7.62 9.29
N SER A 143 -3.71 -6.83 8.28
CA SER A 143 -3.70 -7.22 6.86
C SER A 143 -2.43 -8.04 6.54
N ILE A 144 -2.44 -8.76 5.41
CA ILE A 144 -1.25 -9.42 4.90
C ILE A 144 -0.39 -8.38 4.15
N TRP A 145 0.80 -8.10 4.66
CA TRP A 145 1.73 -7.19 4.00
C TRP A 145 2.43 -7.90 2.83
N LEU A 146 2.30 -7.34 1.63
CA LEU A 146 3.06 -7.76 0.45
C LEU A 146 4.33 -6.90 0.35
N ALA A 147 5.47 -7.47 0.73
CA ALA A 147 6.70 -6.72 0.91
C ALA A 147 7.82 -7.26 0.02
N ARG A 148 8.52 -6.40 -0.71
CA ARG A 148 9.80 -6.78 -1.33
C ARG A 148 10.81 -7.05 -0.24
N GLU A 149 11.56 -8.15 -0.39
CA GLU A 149 12.60 -8.54 0.57
C GLU A 149 13.56 -7.38 0.84
N ALA A 150 14.12 -6.80 -0.22
CA ALA A 150 15.09 -5.69 -0.12
C ALA A 150 14.51 -4.45 0.56
N GLU A 151 13.24 -4.11 0.29
CA GLU A 151 12.59 -2.95 0.91
C GLU A 151 12.32 -3.18 2.40
N ARG A 152 11.83 -4.38 2.73
CA ARG A 152 11.58 -4.78 4.12
C ARG A 152 12.87 -4.82 4.93
N GLU A 153 13.94 -5.38 4.39
CA GLU A 153 15.26 -5.37 5.04
C GLU A 153 15.77 -3.94 5.24
N TYR A 154 15.64 -3.09 4.23
CA TYR A 154 16.06 -1.68 4.32
C TYR A 154 15.27 -0.92 5.39
N ALA A 155 13.94 -1.08 5.43
CA ALA A 155 13.07 -0.41 6.39
C ALA A 155 13.41 -0.72 7.86
N PHE A 156 13.84 -1.95 8.16
CA PHE A 156 14.18 -2.39 9.52
C PHE A 156 15.70 -2.52 9.77
N SER A 157 16.54 -1.98 8.86
CA SER A 157 18.01 -2.03 8.98
C SER A 157 18.57 -1.06 10.02
N GLY A 158 17.80 -0.02 10.38
CA GLY A 158 18.27 1.14 11.15
C GLY A 158 18.98 2.20 10.30
N GLU A 159 19.23 1.96 9.01
CA GLU A 159 19.83 2.95 8.10
C GLU A 159 18.89 4.12 7.78
N THR A 160 17.58 3.91 7.98
CA THR A 160 16.52 4.92 7.83
C THR A 160 16.37 5.84 9.06
N GLU A 161 17.10 5.59 10.14
CA GLU A 161 17.01 6.41 11.35
C GLU A 161 17.61 7.82 11.14
N GLY A 162 16.79 8.85 11.32
CA GLY A 162 17.22 10.24 11.31
C GLY A 162 17.44 10.86 9.93
N VAL A 163 17.16 10.14 8.85
CA VAL A 163 17.27 10.65 7.47
C VAL A 163 16.04 11.45 6.99
N GLY A 164 15.00 11.60 7.81
CA GLY A 164 13.89 12.53 7.56
C GLY A 164 12.87 12.08 6.49
N TRP A 165 13.15 11.00 5.78
CA TRP A 165 12.28 10.41 4.74
C TRP A 165 11.32 9.34 5.27
N GLY A 166 11.29 9.12 6.59
CA GLY A 166 10.46 8.11 7.25
C GLY A 166 11.12 7.72 8.56
N THR A 167 10.34 7.47 9.60
CA THR A 167 10.87 6.96 10.86
C THR A 167 10.24 5.60 11.15
N PRO A 168 11.01 4.57 11.56
CA PRO A 168 10.46 3.22 11.74
C PRO A 168 9.21 3.14 12.62
N GLU A 169 8.97 4.11 13.50
CA GLU A 169 7.79 4.16 14.36
C GLU A 169 6.46 4.20 13.59
N ILE A 170 6.42 4.69 12.34
CA ILE A 170 5.18 4.78 11.56
C ILE A 170 4.75 3.43 10.93
N TYR A 171 5.70 2.48 10.83
CA TYR A 171 5.49 1.15 10.24
C TYR A 171 6.04 -0.01 11.11
N SER A 172 6.46 0.24 12.35
CA SER A 172 7.07 -0.77 13.23
C SER A 172 6.16 -1.95 13.56
N GLU A 173 4.84 -1.76 13.57
CA GLU A 173 3.89 -2.86 13.82
C GLU A 173 3.91 -3.88 12.66
N LEU A 174 4.35 -3.48 11.45
CA LEU A 174 4.48 -4.39 10.32
C LEU A 174 5.66 -5.36 10.44
N GLU A 175 6.68 -5.05 11.25
CA GLU A 175 7.88 -5.89 11.39
C GLU A 175 7.53 -7.35 11.72
N ASN A 176 6.50 -7.54 12.55
CA ASN A 176 6.03 -8.83 13.03
C ASN A 176 4.63 -9.21 12.52
N SER A 177 4.09 -8.45 11.56
CA SER A 177 2.79 -8.73 10.93
C SER A 177 2.87 -9.95 10.00
N GLU A 178 1.70 -10.48 9.61
CA GLU A 178 1.67 -11.49 8.55
C GLU A 178 2.18 -10.87 7.24
N THR A 179 3.23 -11.44 6.67
CA THR A 179 3.92 -10.89 5.50
C THR A 179 4.12 -11.98 4.45
N ILE A 180 3.77 -11.68 3.21
CA ILE A 180 4.26 -12.41 2.04
C ILE A 180 5.47 -11.63 1.51
N VAL A 181 6.65 -12.23 1.66
CA VAL A 181 7.88 -11.66 1.13
C VAL A 181 7.98 -12.00 -0.35
N ILE A 182 8.11 -10.97 -1.18
CA ILE A 182 8.34 -11.08 -2.61
C ILE A 182 9.86 -11.05 -2.83
N GLU A 183 10.42 -12.24 -3.04
CA GLU A 183 11.86 -12.44 -3.24
C GLU A 183 12.28 -12.09 -4.69
N GLY A 184 13.50 -11.60 -4.84
CA GLY A 184 14.10 -11.30 -6.14
C GLY A 184 13.43 -10.14 -6.91
N GLY A 185 13.74 -10.07 -8.21
CA GLY A 185 13.29 -9.00 -9.11
C GLY A 185 12.05 -9.35 -9.95
N ASP A 186 11.40 -10.49 -9.68
CA ASP A 186 10.24 -10.97 -10.44
C ASP A 186 8.98 -10.19 -10.05
N ASP A 187 8.07 -9.99 -10.99
CA ASP A 187 6.81 -9.32 -10.71
C ASP A 187 5.84 -10.25 -9.94
N HIS A 188 4.94 -9.68 -9.13
CA HIS A 188 4.04 -10.44 -8.26
C HIS A 188 2.58 -10.16 -8.60
N ASP A 189 1.88 -11.20 -9.07
CA ASP A 189 0.43 -11.15 -9.33
C ASP A 189 -0.34 -11.38 -8.01
N VAL A 190 -0.93 -10.30 -7.50
CA VAL A 190 -1.54 -10.24 -6.16
C VAL A 190 -2.69 -11.22 -6.02
N PHE A 191 -3.50 -11.36 -7.07
CA PHE A 191 -4.71 -12.20 -7.03
C PHE A 191 -4.60 -13.45 -7.90
N GLY A 192 -3.67 -13.53 -8.86
CA GLY A 192 -3.44 -14.71 -9.69
C GLY A 192 -4.25 -14.74 -11.00
N ASP A 193 -4.71 -13.60 -11.52
CA ASP A 193 -5.28 -13.46 -12.88
C ASP A 193 -4.55 -12.43 -13.76
N GLY A 194 -3.47 -11.84 -13.27
CA GLY A 194 -2.68 -10.85 -13.97
C GLY A 194 -3.28 -9.46 -14.01
N ARG A 195 -4.38 -9.19 -13.30
CA ARG A 195 -5.03 -7.86 -13.31
C ARG A 195 -4.49 -6.89 -12.29
N VAL A 196 -3.86 -7.37 -11.23
CA VAL A 196 -3.24 -6.53 -10.20
C VAL A 196 -1.85 -7.09 -9.95
N VAL A 197 -0.85 -6.42 -10.50
CA VAL A 197 0.53 -6.92 -10.54
C VAL A 197 1.48 -5.88 -9.96
N ILE A 198 2.24 -6.30 -8.96
CA ILE A 198 3.31 -5.50 -8.37
C ILE A 198 4.59 -5.73 -9.18
N VAL A 199 5.04 -4.69 -9.88
CA VAL A 199 6.18 -4.74 -10.79
C VAL A 199 7.43 -4.20 -10.09
N SER A 200 8.52 -4.97 -10.11
CA SER A 200 9.77 -4.58 -9.45
C SER A 200 10.46 -3.45 -10.21
N THR A 201 10.78 -2.35 -9.52
CA THR A 201 11.42 -1.14 -10.09
C THR A 201 12.40 -0.52 -9.08
N PRO A 202 13.44 -1.26 -8.65
CA PRO A 202 14.35 -0.81 -7.60
C PRO A 202 15.20 0.38 -8.06
N GLY A 203 15.75 1.11 -7.09
CA GLY A 203 16.70 2.18 -7.32
C GLY A 203 16.39 3.42 -6.51
N HIS A 204 15.14 3.88 -6.48
CA HIS A 204 14.73 4.95 -5.55
C HIS A 204 14.98 4.54 -4.10
N THR A 205 14.41 3.40 -3.74
CA THR A 205 14.80 2.59 -2.58
C THR A 205 15.20 1.19 -3.05
N PRO A 206 15.85 0.38 -2.19
CA PRO A 206 16.37 -0.93 -2.58
C PRO A 206 15.32 -1.90 -3.15
N GLY A 207 14.06 -1.79 -2.72
CA GLY A 207 12.97 -2.63 -3.22
C GLY A 207 11.77 -1.82 -3.72
N HIS A 208 11.99 -0.60 -4.21
CA HIS A 208 10.93 0.20 -4.84
C HIS A 208 10.17 -0.59 -5.93
N GLN A 209 8.87 -0.39 -5.98
CA GLN A 209 7.95 -1.12 -6.86
C GLN A 209 6.78 -0.24 -7.32
N VAL A 210 6.22 -0.56 -8.49
CA VAL A 210 5.03 0.09 -9.05
C VAL A 210 3.86 -0.89 -9.09
N LEU A 211 2.63 -0.39 -9.15
CA LEU A 211 1.44 -1.23 -9.26
C LEU A 211 0.81 -1.11 -10.64
N PHE A 212 0.71 -2.23 -11.35
CA PHE A 212 -0.12 -2.36 -12.54
C PHE A 212 -1.53 -2.83 -12.17
N VAL A 213 -2.55 -2.17 -12.75
CA VAL A 213 -3.96 -2.52 -12.57
C VAL A 213 -4.67 -2.54 -13.92
N ASP A 214 -5.18 -3.70 -14.34
CA ASP A 214 -5.99 -3.87 -15.55
C ASP A 214 -7.48 -3.70 -15.24
N LEU A 215 -8.03 -2.55 -15.65
CA LEU A 215 -9.43 -2.18 -15.47
C LEU A 215 -10.19 -2.36 -16.78
N ALA A 216 -11.38 -2.96 -16.71
CA ALA A 216 -12.13 -3.40 -17.87
C ALA A 216 -12.71 -2.25 -18.74
N GLU A 217 -13.05 -1.11 -18.15
CA GLU A 217 -13.58 0.05 -18.89
C GLU A 217 -12.55 1.18 -19.05
N THR A 218 -11.73 1.40 -18.02
CA THR A 218 -10.71 2.46 -17.98
C THR A 218 -9.47 2.06 -18.78
N GLY A 219 -9.19 0.75 -18.86
CA GLY A 219 -7.97 0.22 -19.42
C GLY A 219 -6.87 0.01 -18.36
N PRO A 220 -5.71 -0.52 -18.79
CA PRO A 220 -4.58 -0.76 -17.90
C PRO A 220 -3.93 0.54 -17.42
N ILE A 221 -3.56 0.58 -16.14
CA ILE A 221 -2.91 1.71 -15.48
C ILE A 221 -1.66 1.21 -14.73
N VAL A 222 -0.63 2.04 -14.64
CA VAL A 222 0.48 1.88 -13.70
C VAL A 222 0.48 3.05 -12.70
N LEU A 223 0.48 2.74 -11.41
CA LEU A 223 0.72 3.68 -10.33
C LEU A 223 2.23 3.72 -10.03
N SER A 224 2.85 4.89 -10.20
CA SER A 224 4.32 4.99 -10.29
C SER A 224 5.08 4.83 -8.98
N GLY A 225 4.42 4.93 -7.82
CA GLY A 225 5.10 5.33 -6.59
C GLY A 225 6.03 6.52 -6.86
N ASP A 226 7.27 6.39 -6.39
CA ASP A 226 8.34 7.37 -6.55
C ASP A 226 9.32 7.08 -7.68
N LEU A 227 9.02 6.11 -8.57
CA LEU A 227 9.85 5.95 -9.76
C LEU A 227 9.93 7.27 -10.53
N TYR A 228 8.82 8.00 -10.57
CA TYR A 228 8.77 9.40 -10.99
C TYR A 228 8.00 10.21 -9.95
N HIS A 229 8.59 11.29 -9.44
CA HIS A 229 7.96 12.10 -8.39
C HIS A 229 7.02 13.18 -8.97
N THR A 230 7.17 13.56 -10.23
CA THR A 230 6.30 14.56 -10.89
C THR A 230 6.29 14.30 -12.40
N ALA A 231 5.33 14.89 -13.12
CA ALA A 231 5.34 14.86 -14.59
C ALA A 231 6.66 15.39 -15.19
N PRO A 232 7.23 16.53 -14.75
CA PRO A 232 8.57 16.95 -15.15
C PRO A 232 9.67 15.93 -14.84
N SER A 233 9.60 15.22 -13.70
CA SER A 233 10.57 14.17 -13.37
C SER A 233 10.56 13.05 -14.41
N TYR A 234 9.38 12.63 -14.86
CA TYR A 234 9.20 11.65 -15.93
C TYR A 234 9.70 12.18 -17.27
N GLU A 235 9.20 13.34 -17.71
CA GLU A 235 9.52 13.93 -19.02
C GLU A 235 11.02 14.21 -19.21
N LEU A 236 11.69 14.67 -18.15
CA LEU A 236 13.10 14.99 -18.14
C LEU A 236 14.00 13.82 -17.69
N ARG A 237 13.42 12.66 -17.37
CA ARG A 237 14.09 11.47 -16.82
C ARG A 237 15.01 11.82 -15.63
N ARG A 238 14.50 12.62 -14.69
CA ARG A 238 15.21 13.04 -13.48
C ARG A 238 15.27 11.88 -12.49
N VAL A 239 16.39 11.83 -11.78
CA VAL A 239 16.60 10.94 -10.63
C VAL A 239 16.88 11.87 -9.44
N PRO A 240 16.19 11.72 -8.30
CA PRO A 240 16.42 12.57 -7.14
C PRO A 240 17.81 12.35 -6.56
N THR A 241 18.34 13.33 -5.83
CA THR A 241 19.68 13.25 -5.22
C THR A 241 19.75 12.32 -4.00
N PHE A 242 18.60 11.98 -3.41
CA PHE A 242 18.47 11.07 -2.27
C PHE A 242 18.16 9.62 -2.69
N ASN A 243 18.28 9.33 -3.98
CA ASN A 243 18.10 8.00 -4.57
C ASN A 243 19.11 6.99 -4.02
N PHE A 244 18.68 5.76 -3.79
CA PHE A 244 19.54 4.68 -3.30
C PHE A 244 20.56 4.22 -4.36
N ASP A 245 20.13 4.01 -5.60
CA ASP A 245 20.98 3.61 -6.73
C ASP A 245 20.44 4.17 -8.06
N GLU A 246 21.12 5.20 -8.57
CA GLU A 246 20.73 5.89 -9.81
C GLU A 246 20.78 4.95 -11.03
N ALA A 247 21.75 4.03 -11.09
CA ALA A 247 21.89 3.12 -12.22
C ALA A 247 20.73 2.12 -12.25
N GLN A 248 20.29 1.63 -11.09
CA GLN A 248 19.09 0.81 -10.97
C GLN A 248 17.83 1.59 -11.33
N THR A 249 17.68 2.82 -10.84
CA THR A 249 16.53 3.67 -11.18
C THR A 249 16.41 3.87 -12.69
N ARG A 250 17.53 4.15 -13.36
CA ARG A 250 17.56 4.29 -14.83
C ARG A 250 17.22 2.97 -15.54
N ALA A 251 17.69 1.83 -15.04
CA ALA A 251 17.29 0.53 -15.57
C ALA A 251 15.79 0.25 -15.35
N SER A 252 15.24 0.68 -14.22
CA SER A 252 13.81 0.60 -13.89
C SER A 252 12.96 1.49 -14.81
N PHE A 253 13.45 2.66 -15.24
CA PHE A 253 12.78 3.46 -16.27
C PHE A 253 12.64 2.68 -17.58
N GLU A 254 13.73 2.10 -18.07
CA GLU A 254 13.69 1.34 -19.33
C GLU A 254 12.85 0.06 -19.21
N LYS A 255 12.87 -0.61 -18.05
CA LYS A 255 11.99 -1.75 -17.77
C LYS A 255 10.52 -1.31 -17.83
N LEU A 256 10.17 -0.21 -17.17
CA LEU A 256 8.79 0.24 -17.11
C LEU A 256 8.29 0.75 -18.47
N ASP A 257 9.11 1.47 -19.22
CA ASP A 257 8.76 1.91 -20.58
C ASP A 257 8.42 0.72 -21.48
N ALA A 258 9.23 -0.34 -21.45
CA ALA A 258 8.95 -1.56 -22.19
C ALA A 258 7.67 -2.27 -21.72
N PHE A 259 7.44 -2.32 -20.40
CA PHE A 259 6.24 -2.92 -19.82
C PHE A 259 4.97 -2.14 -20.20
N MET A 260 5.01 -0.81 -20.19
CA MET A 260 3.89 0.04 -20.63
C MET A 260 3.65 -0.08 -22.14
N GLU A 261 4.70 -0.22 -22.97
CA GLU A 261 4.54 -0.49 -24.40
C GLU A 261 3.86 -1.85 -24.66
N GLU A 262 4.23 -2.90 -23.90
CA GLU A 262 3.65 -4.23 -24.02
C GLU A 262 2.17 -4.28 -23.59
N THR A 263 1.86 -3.64 -22.46
CA THR A 263 0.52 -3.69 -21.85
C THR A 263 -0.43 -2.63 -22.38
N GLY A 264 0.11 -1.54 -22.95
CA GLY A 264 -0.66 -0.35 -23.29
C GLY A 264 -1.11 0.45 -22.06
N ALA A 265 -0.48 0.25 -20.91
CA ALA A 265 -0.85 0.90 -19.66
C ALA A 265 -0.63 2.41 -19.68
N GLU A 266 -1.57 3.15 -19.12
CA GLU A 266 -1.41 4.57 -18.83
C GLU A 266 -0.61 4.77 -17.53
N LEU A 267 0.37 5.67 -17.54
CA LEU A 267 1.16 6.00 -16.34
C LEU A 267 0.44 7.05 -15.50
N TRP A 268 0.17 6.71 -14.24
CA TRP A 268 -0.30 7.63 -13.22
C TRP A 268 0.84 7.97 -12.28
N ILE A 269 1.36 9.19 -12.40
CA ILE A 269 2.39 9.71 -11.52
C ILE A 269 1.74 10.15 -10.21
N GLU A 270 2.04 9.46 -9.11
CA GLU A 270 1.28 9.59 -7.86
C GLU A 270 1.33 11.01 -7.29
N HIS A 271 2.51 11.64 -7.36
CA HIS A 271 2.75 12.98 -6.85
C HIS A 271 2.47 14.11 -7.87
N ASP A 272 1.98 13.81 -9.08
CA ASP A 272 1.54 14.86 -10.01
C ASP A 272 0.21 15.47 -9.56
N HIS A 273 0.28 16.67 -8.98
CA HIS A 273 -0.89 17.40 -8.48
C HIS A 273 -1.94 17.66 -9.55
N ALA A 274 -1.55 18.09 -10.77
CA ALA A 274 -2.55 18.45 -11.78
C ALA A 274 -3.32 17.22 -12.27
N HIS A 275 -2.61 16.10 -12.45
CA HIS A 275 -3.24 14.84 -12.77
C HIS A 275 -4.11 14.35 -11.62
N HIS A 276 -3.61 14.35 -10.38
CA HIS A 276 -4.38 13.97 -9.20
C HIS A 276 -5.70 14.75 -9.10
N GLU A 277 -5.68 16.07 -9.21
CA GLU A 277 -6.90 16.91 -9.15
C GLU A 277 -7.93 16.58 -10.25
N SER A 278 -7.48 16.02 -11.37
CA SER A 278 -8.38 15.61 -12.46
C SER A 278 -9.06 14.25 -12.22
N LEU A 279 -8.55 13.45 -11.29
CA LEU A 279 -9.06 12.11 -11.02
C LEU A 279 -10.34 12.15 -10.19
N ARG A 280 -11.28 11.23 -10.52
CA ARG A 280 -12.39 10.87 -9.63
C ARG A 280 -11.86 10.36 -8.30
N LYS A 281 -12.30 10.98 -7.21
CA LYS A 281 -11.97 10.57 -5.82
C LYS A 281 -13.06 9.67 -5.27
N ALA A 282 -12.70 8.85 -4.28
CA ALA A 282 -13.68 8.12 -3.50
C ALA A 282 -14.81 9.06 -3.03
N PRO A 283 -16.09 8.63 -3.06
CA PRO A 283 -16.53 7.25 -3.31
C PRO A 283 -16.67 6.86 -4.79
N GLU A 284 -16.31 7.72 -5.74
CA GLU A 284 -16.21 7.34 -7.16
C GLU A 284 -15.00 6.44 -7.42
N TYR A 285 -15.05 5.67 -8.53
CA TYR A 285 -14.02 4.69 -8.86
C TYR A 285 -13.82 4.52 -10.36
N TYR A 286 -12.69 3.90 -10.69
CA TYR A 286 -12.35 3.39 -12.01
C TYR A 286 -12.62 1.89 -12.06
N ARG A 287 -13.04 1.37 -13.21
CA ARG A 287 -13.38 -0.04 -13.44
C ARG A 287 -13.06 -0.45 -14.86
#